data_AF-A0A8T7FK48-F1
#
_entry.id   AF-A0A8T7FK48-F1
#
_cell.length_a   1.000
_cell.length_b   1.000
_cell.length_c   1.000
_cell.angle_alpha   90.00
_cell.angle_beta   90.00
_cell.angle_gamma   90.00
#
_symmetry.space_group_name_H-M   'P 1'
#
loop_
_entity.id
_entity.type
_entity.pdbx_description
1 polymer ?
#
loop_
_entity_poly.entity_id
_entity_poly.type
_entity_poly.pdbx_seq_one_letter_code
_entity_poly.pdbx_strand_id
1 'polypeptide(L)' 'MKLTPPKQFTFWISIVLALVGLLGQIGVIGAVAGFAFWLAFIGFVLLVAGLLVKGL' A
#
# COMPACT_ATOMS: atom_id res chain seq x y z
N MET A 1 1.32 17.77 -13.10
CA MET A 1 1.55 16.31 -13.08
C MET A 1 0.37 15.64 -13.78
N LYS A 2 0.60 14.79 -14.79
CA LYS A 2 -0.48 14.01 -15.44
C LYS A 2 -0.61 12.67 -14.69
N LEU A 3 -1.31 12.67 -13.56
CA LEU A 3 -1.61 11.45 -12.81
C LEU A 3 -2.93 10.87 -13.32
N THR A 4 -2.96 9.56 -13.54
CA THR A 4 -4.19 8.84 -13.89
C THR A 4 -4.78 8.21 -12.64
N PRO A 5 -6.11 8.18 -12.49
CA PRO A 5 -6.71 7.46 -11.38
C PRO A 5 -6.34 5.96 -11.46
N PRO A 6 -5.86 5.36 -10.36
CA PRO A 6 -5.54 3.94 -10.30
C PRO A 6 -6.83 3.12 -10.44
N LYS A 7 -6.72 1.86 -10.85
CA LYS A 7 -7.86 0.94 -10.77
C LYS A 7 -8.37 0.85 -9.34
N GLN A 8 -9.69 0.71 -9.20
CA GLN A 8 -10.35 0.59 -7.90
C GLN A 8 -9.72 -0.54 -7.06
N PHE A 9 -9.43 -1.70 -7.67
CA PHE A 9 -8.77 -2.81 -6.98
C PHE A 9 -7.36 -2.46 -6.49
N THR A 10 -6.53 -1.84 -7.33
CA THR A 10 -5.16 -1.45 -6.97
C THR A 10 -5.15 -0.41 -5.87
N PHE A 11 -6.06 0.56 -5.91
CA PHE A 11 -6.24 1.53 -4.83
C PHE A 11 -6.55 0.85 -3.49
N TRP A 12 -7.54 -0.05 -3.46
CA TRP A 12 -7.93 -0.74 -2.22
C TRP A 12 -6.84 -1.68 -1.71
N ILE A 13 -6.16 -2.43 -2.58
CA ILE A 13 -5.03 -3.30 -2.19
C ILE A 13 -3.91 -2.46 -1.57
N SER A 14 -3.59 -1.31 -2.18
CA SER A 14 -2.57 -0.39 -1.68
C SER A 14 -2.89 0.10 -0.27
N ILE A 15 -4.15 0.49 -0.04
CA ILE A 15 -4.63 0.94 1.27
C ILE A 15 -4.56 -0.17 2.31
N VAL A 16 -5.01 -1.37 1.96
CA VAL A 16 -4.99 -2.50 2.90
C VAL A 16 -3.55 -2.85 3.28
N LEU A 17 -2.63 -2.91 2.32
CA LEU A 17 -1.20 -3.15 2.60
C LEU A 17 -0.60 -2.07 3.51
N ALA A 18 -0.91 -0.80 3.23
CA ALA A 18 -0.48 0.32 4.06
C ALA A 18 -1.01 0.22 5.50
N LEU A 19 -2.30 -0.08 5.66
CA LEU A 19 -2.93 -0.25 6.97
C LEU A 19 -2.36 -1.45 7.72
N VAL A 20 -2.18 -2.59 7.07
CA VAL A 20 -1.61 -3.79 7.71
C VAL A 20 -0.17 -3.53 8.16
N GLY A 21 0.64 -2.86 7.33
CA GLY A 21 1.98 -2.44 7.71
C GLY A 21 1.98 -1.50 8.91
N LEU A 22 1.09 -0.51 8.94
CA LEU A 22 0.96 0.41 10.06
C LEU A 22 0.52 -0.30 11.34
N LEU A 23 -0.48 -1.18 11.27
CA LEU A 23 -0.96 -2.00 12.38
C LEU A 23 0.11 -2.95 12.90
N GLY A 24 0.97 -3.46 12.01
CA GLY A 24 2.17 -4.21 12.37
C GLY A 24 3.18 -3.37 13.16
N GLN A 25 3.39 -2.12 12.73
CA GLN A 25 4.36 -1.21 13.34
C GLN A 25 3.96 -0.78 14.76
N ILE A 26 2.67 -0.56 14.99
CA ILE A 26 2.14 -0.19 16.32
C ILE A 26 1.88 -1.41 17.22
N GLY A 27 2.25 -2.62 16.78
CA GLY A 27 2.16 -3.83 17.59
C GLY A 27 0.76 -4.44 17.72
N VAL A 28 -0.23 -3.94 16.98
CA VAL A 28 -1.59 -4.53 16.94
C VAL A 28 -1.56 -5.89 16.25
N ILE A 29 -0.72 -6.05 15.21
CA ILE A 29 -0.55 -7.31 14.49
C ILE A 29 0.90 -7.80 14.66
N GLY A 30 1.16 -8.55 15.72
CA GLY A 30 2.49 -9.08 16.04
C GLY A 30 3.09 -9.98 14.94
N ALA A 31 2.25 -10.69 14.18
CA ALA A 31 2.68 -11.59 13.11
C ALA A 31 3.38 -10.88 11.94
N VAL A 32 3.13 -9.58 11.73
CA VAL A 32 3.69 -8.82 10.62
C VAL A 32 4.66 -7.72 11.07
N ALA A 33 4.98 -7.64 12.37
CA ALA A 33 5.84 -6.60 12.94
C ALA A 33 7.23 -6.55 12.27
N GLY A 34 7.84 -7.70 11.96
CA GLY A 34 9.14 -7.75 11.26
C GLY A 34 9.11 -7.24 9.82
N PHE A 35 7.92 -7.17 9.21
CA PHE A 35 7.72 -6.71 7.83
C PHE A 35 6.87 -5.43 7.74
N ALA A 36 6.54 -4.82 8.87
CA ALA A 36 5.60 -3.70 8.97
C ALA A 36 5.97 -2.54 8.04
N PHE A 37 7.24 -2.11 8.09
CA PHE A 37 7.78 -1.10 7.19
C PHE A 37 7.64 -1.48 5.72
N TRP A 38 8.00 -2.72 5.36
CA TRP A 38 7.99 -3.18 3.97
C TRP A 38 6.58 -3.34 3.41
N LEU A 39 5.63 -3.79 4.23
CA LEU A 39 4.21 -3.87 3.86
C LEU A 39 3.64 -2.47 3.58
N ALA A 40 3.94 -1.51 4.45
CA ALA A 40 3.53 -0.13 4.23
C ALA A 40 4.19 0.48 2.99
N PHE A 41 5.49 0.24 2.82
CA PHE A 41 6.26 0.71 1.68
C PHE A 41 5.73 0.16 0.35
N ILE A 42 5.51 -1.15 0.25
CA ILE A 42 4.98 -1.79 -0.96
C ILE A 42 3.56 -1.30 -1.25
N GLY A 43 2.70 -1.16 -0.24
CA GLY A 43 1.38 -0.57 -0.42
C GLY A 43 1.44 0.82 -1.03
N PHE A 44 2.37 1.66 -0.57
CA PHE A 44 2.56 3.00 -1.11
C PHE A 44 3.16 3.00 -2.52
N VAL A 45 4.13 2.13 -2.79
CA VAL A 45 4.70 1.95 -4.13
C VAL A 45 3.64 1.49 -5.12
N LEU A 46 2.74 0.58 -4.72
CA LEU A 46 1.63 0.11 -5.56
C LEU A 46 0.67 1.25 -5.89
N LEU A 47 0.37 2.13 -4.92
CA LEU A 47 -0.48 3.30 -5.12
C LEU A 47 0.15 4.28 -6.11
N VAL A 48 1.44 4.59 -5.92
CA VAL A 48 2.19 5.48 -6.82
C VAL A 48 2.28 4.88 -8.21
N ALA A 49 2.55 3.58 -8.32
CA ALA A 49 2.55 2.89 -9.60
C ALA A 49 1.19 2.96 -10.29
N GLY A 50 0.08 2.79 -9.55
CA GLY A 50 -1.28 2.95 -10.07
C GLY A 50 -1.59 4.38 -10.55
N LEU A 51 -0.98 5.39 -9.92
CA LEU A 51 -1.12 6.80 -10.34
C LEU A 51 -0.31 7.14 -11.60
N LEU A 52 0.81 6.46 -11.82
CA LEU A 52 1.74 6.69 -12.93
C LEU A 52 1.45 5.81 -14.16
N VAL A 53 0.95 4.59 -13.95
CA VAL A 53 0.67 3.61 -14.99
C VAL A 53 -0.83 3.54 -15.23
N LYS A 54 -1.26 4.07 -16.39
CA LYS A 54 -2.68 4.07 -16.75
C LYS A 54 -3.22 2.65 -16.85
N GLY A 55 -4.24 2.35 -16.05
CA GLY A 55 -4.88 1.03 -16.04
C GLY A 55 -4.16 0.01 -15.17
N LEU A 56 -3.25 0.44 -14.29
CA LEU A 56 -2.81 -0.34 -13.13
C LEU A 56 -3.71 -0.03 -11.95
#